data_AF-A0A356NMG3-F1
#
_entry.id   AF-A0A356NMG3-F1
#
_cell.length_a   1.000
_cell.length_b   1.000
_cell.length_c   1.000
_cell.angle_alpha   90.00
_cell.angle_beta   90.00
_cell.angle_gamma   90.00
#
_symmetry.space_group_name_H-M   'P 1'
#
loop_
_entity.id
_entity.type
_entity.pdbx_description
1 polymer ?
#
loop_
_entity_poly.entity_id
_entity_poly.type
_entity_poly.pdbx_seq_one_letter_code
_entity_poly.pdbx_strand_id
1 'polypeptide(L)'
;FFERGVASKFGDIMGTHPPLEDRINRIDPYFDGDFTDIAFEDWANDAGDGQSTDPKDAEASSDFMKSAMMAGMMMGGARMSWNPEAVATAASQPGQAQLQYAVELRKSLAPELRKAAHDPLGAQALMFAMLLGEDDTAFEEQLERLKTHCVEAIISETRILHPKAATMDPRAKLPLVDMAIPSLRQLTKDQYASFQETLQWLVESDQQIDLFEYTLGKVLDRHLKNHFEPSAKPRIQYHSIIPLLPRCSTILSGFAHIGHEDTASTEHAFRQGAACLKELGKNLKLLPYSECTLGEMDAAVAELAQATAPLRMKVVNALAHTVGADGEVTIQEAELLRAFADMLDCPIPPFVQSS
;
A
#
# COMPACT_ATOMS: atom_id res chain seq x y z
N PHE A 1 -11.62 20.06 9.45
CA PHE A 1 -10.38 20.86 9.47
C PHE A 1 -10.65 22.23 10.03
N PHE A 2 -10.82 22.29 11.35
CA PHE A 2 -11.04 23.54 12.07
C PHE A 2 -10.25 23.44 13.36
N GLU A 3 -8.96 23.76 13.30
CA GLU A 3 -8.26 24.20 14.50
C GLU A 3 -7.03 25.02 14.13
N ARG A 4 -6.80 26.07 14.94
CA ARG A 4 -5.71 27.03 14.83
C ARG A 4 -4.89 26.82 16.12
N GLY A 5 -3.87 25.96 16.06
CA GLY A 5 -2.88 25.88 17.11
C GLY A 5 -1.98 27.11 17.03
N VAL A 6 -1.78 27.79 18.16
CA VAL A 6 -0.92 28.98 18.41
C VAL A 6 -1.67 30.31 18.40
N ALA A 7 -1.96 30.81 19.61
CA ALA A 7 -2.38 32.19 19.86
C ALA A 7 -1.15 33.12 19.83
N SER A 8 -1.05 33.99 18.81
CA SER A 8 -0.14 35.13 18.80
C SER A 8 -0.76 36.30 18.04
N LYS A 9 -0.68 37.50 18.62
CA LYS A 9 -1.38 38.74 18.19
C LYS A 9 -0.86 39.39 16.89
N PHE A 10 -0.27 38.61 15.98
CA PHE A 10 0.18 39.08 14.66
C PHE A 10 -0.25 38.17 13.49
N GLY A 11 -1.16 37.22 13.70
CA GLY A 11 -1.57 36.21 12.71
C GLY A 11 -2.53 36.63 11.60
N ASP A 12 -2.84 37.93 11.44
CA ASP A 12 -3.88 38.41 10.51
C ASP A 12 -3.39 38.76 9.10
N ILE A 13 -2.09 38.67 8.83
CA ILE A 13 -1.51 39.03 7.51
C ILE A 13 -1.18 37.82 6.62
N MET A 14 -1.30 36.58 7.12
CA MET A 14 -1.10 35.36 6.32
C MET A 14 -2.12 34.26 6.62
N GLY A 15 -3.40 34.60 6.69
CA GLY A 15 -4.48 33.61 6.64
C GLY A 15 -5.03 33.50 5.21
N THR A 16 -4.93 32.35 4.55
CA THR A 16 -5.62 32.11 3.27
C THR A 16 -7.13 31.89 3.43
N HIS A 17 -7.65 31.98 4.65
CA HIS A 17 -9.05 31.76 4.97
C HIS A 17 -9.57 32.74 6.04
N PRO A 18 -10.87 33.07 5.99
CA PRO A 18 -11.50 33.89 7.01
C PRO A 18 -11.56 33.15 8.37
N PRO A 19 -11.66 33.90 9.49
CA PRO A 19 -11.77 33.38 10.86
C PRO A 19 -12.76 32.23 11.05
N LEU A 20 -12.57 31.45 12.13
CA LEU A 20 -13.44 30.30 12.49
C LEU A 20 -14.91 30.70 12.59
N GLU A 21 -15.19 31.80 13.28
CA GLU A 21 -16.53 32.35 13.47
C GLU A 21 -17.20 32.71 12.13
N ASP A 22 -16.48 33.37 11.21
CA ASP A 22 -16.97 33.71 9.86
C ASP A 22 -17.28 32.48 8.99
N ARG A 23 -16.67 31.34 9.31
CA ARG A 23 -16.91 30.09 8.61
C ARG A 23 -18.12 29.36 9.20
N ILE A 24 -18.30 29.41 10.51
CA ILE A 24 -19.47 28.85 11.18
C ILE A 24 -20.72 29.68 10.84
N ASN A 25 -20.63 31.01 10.82
CA ASN A 25 -21.71 31.90 10.38
C ASN A 25 -22.17 31.70 8.93
N ARG A 26 -21.32 31.16 8.05
CA ARG A 26 -21.72 30.80 6.67
C ARG A 26 -22.55 29.53 6.59
N ILE A 27 -22.46 28.67 7.60
CA ILE A 27 -23.18 27.39 7.67
C ILE A 27 -24.42 27.54 8.55
N ASP A 28 -24.31 28.30 9.64
CA ASP A 28 -25.40 28.63 10.54
C ASP A 28 -25.42 30.16 10.82
N PRO A 29 -26.31 30.92 10.17
CA PRO A 29 -26.40 32.38 10.33
C PRO A 29 -26.85 32.87 11.71
N TYR A 30 -27.31 31.95 12.58
CA TYR A 30 -27.77 32.27 13.93
C TYR A 30 -26.74 31.90 15.01
N PHE A 31 -25.55 31.46 14.60
CA PHE A 31 -24.45 31.16 15.52
C PHE A 31 -24.05 32.40 16.33
N ASP A 32 -23.93 32.24 17.64
CA ASP A 32 -23.76 33.31 18.62
C ASP A 32 -22.31 33.49 19.10
N GLY A 33 -21.37 32.70 18.56
CA GLY A 33 -19.94 32.82 18.85
C GLY A 33 -19.48 32.08 20.10
N ASP A 34 -20.34 31.32 20.77
CA ASP A 34 -20.01 30.60 22.00
C ASP A 34 -19.51 29.16 21.73
N PHE A 35 -18.42 28.76 22.38
CA PHE A 35 -17.75 27.47 22.20
C PHE A 35 -17.62 26.66 23.51
N THR A 36 -18.35 27.03 24.55
CA THR A 36 -17.97 26.67 25.93
C THR A 36 -18.36 25.25 26.39
N ASP A 37 -19.09 24.45 25.60
CA ASP A 37 -19.62 23.14 26.04
C ASP A 37 -19.12 21.93 25.23
N ILE A 38 -17.83 21.62 25.26
CA ILE A 38 -17.32 20.33 24.74
C ILE A 38 -16.28 19.73 25.70
N ALA A 39 -16.68 18.67 26.41
CA ALA A 39 -15.79 17.83 27.22
C ALA A 39 -15.66 16.44 26.57
N PHE A 40 -14.43 15.93 26.45
CA PHE A 40 -14.13 14.58 25.98
C PHE A 40 -13.71 13.71 27.16
N GLU A 41 -14.32 12.54 27.31
CA GLU A 41 -13.98 11.54 28.34
C GLU A 41 -13.28 10.32 27.70
N ASP A 42 -12.15 9.94 28.31
CA ASP A 42 -11.28 8.81 27.96
C ASP A 42 -11.86 7.46 28.40
N TRP A 43 -11.71 6.42 27.58
CA TRP A 43 -11.92 5.03 28.04
C TRP A 43 -10.91 4.06 27.43
N ALA A 44 -10.16 3.39 28.32
CA ALA A 44 -9.16 2.37 28.04
C ALA A 44 -9.65 0.95 28.42
N ASN A 45 -9.14 -0.03 27.66
CA ASN A 45 -8.82 -1.43 27.96
C ASN A 45 -9.90 -2.46 28.36
N ASP A 46 -9.98 -3.57 27.60
CA ASP A 46 -9.78 -4.93 28.15
C ASP A 46 -9.52 -5.99 27.05
N ALA A 47 -8.61 -6.95 27.31
CA ALA A 47 -8.10 -7.95 26.37
C ALA A 47 -8.04 -9.38 27.00
N GLY A 48 -8.14 -10.43 26.18
CA GLY A 48 -7.82 -11.84 26.52
C GLY A 48 -8.19 -12.79 25.36
N ASP A 49 -7.26 -13.48 24.67
CA ASP A 49 -6.50 -14.72 24.99
C ASP A 49 -7.39 -16.00 24.93
N GLY A 50 -7.16 -17.11 24.20
CA GLY A 50 -6.13 -17.61 23.27
C GLY A 50 -6.43 -19.08 22.81
N GLN A 51 -5.63 -19.63 21.90
CA GLN A 51 -5.35 -21.09 21.62
C GLN A 51 -6.41 -21.98 20.93
N SER A 52 -6.12 -23.04 20.13
CA SER A 52 -5.00 -23.54 19.31
C SER A 52 -5.40 -24.92 18.69
N THR A 53 -4.73 -25.34 17.60
CA THR A 53 -4.46 -26.72 17.07
C THR A 53 -5.15 -27.22 15.79
N ASP A 54 -4.39 -28.11 15.11
CA ASP A 54 -4.05 -28.18 13.67
C ASP A 54 -4.21 -29.67 13.15
N PRO A 55 -3.74 -30.10 11.95
CA PRO A 55 -4.56 -30.33 10.74
C PRO A 55 -4.25 -31.69 10.05
N LYS A 56 -4.59 -31.82 8.74
CA LYS A 56 -3.97 -32.61 7.63
C LYS A 56 -5.00 -32.77 6.48
N ASP A 57 -4.79 -32.66 5.16
CA ASP A 57 -3.65 -32.57 4.21
C ASP A 57 -4.20 -31.97 2.88
N ALA A 58 -3.42 -31.24 2.07
CA ALA A 58 -3.58 -31.14 0.60
C ALA A 58 -2.45 -30.33 -0.09
N GLU A 59 -1.42 -31.02 -0.56
CA GLU A 59 -0.20 -30.50 -1.21
C GLU A 59 -0.35 -30.46 -2.74
N ALA A 60 -0.37 -29.28 -3.36
CA ALA A 60 -0.07 -29.10 -4.79
C ALA A 60 0.26 -27.64 -5.19
N SER A 61 -0.04 -26.66 -4.33
CA SER A 61 0.36 -25.25 -4.45
C SER A 61 1.69 -24.91 -3.75
N SER A 62 2.36 -25.93 -3.20
CA SER A 62 3.44 -25.81 -2.20
C SER A 62 4.72 -25.12 -2.71
N ASP A 63 5.07 -25.27 -3.98
CA ASP A 63 6.44 -24.93 -4.43
C ASP A 63 6.64 -23.44 -4.74
N PHE A 64 5.61 -22.72 -5.18
CA PHE A 64 5.67 -21.26 -5.36
C PHE A 64 5.70 -20.52 -4.02
N MET A 65 4.85 -20.96 -3.08
CA MET A 65 4.82 -20.36 -1.74
C MET A 65 5.99 -20.74 -0.88
N LYS A 66 6.61 -21.91 -1.04
CA LYS A 66 7.90 -22.18 -0.39
C LYS A 66 8.94 -21.15 -0.80
N SER A 67 8.90 -20.63 -2.02
CA SER A 67 9.78 -19.57 -2.52
C SER A 67 9.40 -18.18 -2.00
N ALA A 68 8.12 -17.81 -1.96
CA ALA A 68 7.67 -16.52 -1.39
C ALA A 68 7.84 -16.48 0.14
N MET A 69 7.54 -17.59 0.81
CA MET A 69 7.85 -17.85 2.21
C MET A 69 9.37 -17.78 2.42
N MET A 70 10.19 -18.48 1.61
CA MET A 70 11.67 -18.39 1.64
C MET A 70 12.22 -16.99 1.34
N ALA A 71 11.58 -16.21 0.48
CA ALA A 71 11.98 -14.84 0.15
C ALA A 71 11.70 -13.90 1.33
N GLY A 72 10.58 -14.10 2.05
CA GLY A 72 10.36 -13.52 3.38
C GLY A 72 11.32 -14.06 4.45
N MET A 73 11.75 -15.32 4.31
CA MET A 73 12.60 -16.08 5.26
C MET A 73 14.09 -15.69 5.22
N MET A 74 14.62 -15.33 4.05
CA MET A 74 16.06 -15.03 3.84
C MET A 74 16.39 -13.54 3.97
N MET A 75 15.37 -12.68 3.90
CA MET A 75 15.49 -11.27 4.18
C MET A 75 14.89 -11.01 5.56
N GLY A 76 15.72 -11.14 6.60
CA GLY A 76 15.47 -10.52 7.90
C GLY A 76 15.42 -9.00 7.75
N GLY A 77 14.37 -8.51 7.08
CA GLY A 77 14.12 -7.12 6.82
C GLY A 77 13.92 -6.39 8.13
N ALA A 78 14.25 -5.11 8.14
CA ALA A 78 14.05 -4.27 9.31
C ALA A 78 12.57 -4.30 9.73
N ARG A 79 12.27 -5.05 10.80
CA ARG A 79 10.95 -5.07 11.43
C ARG A 79 10.72 -3.73 12.12
N MET A 80 9.50 -3.22 12.02
CA MET A 80 9.12 -1.97 12.66
C MET A 80 7.96 -2.19 13.62
N SER A 81 8.00 -1.48 14.76
CA SER A 81 6.87 -1.45 15.69
C SER A 81 5.64 -0.93 14.98
N TRP A 82 4.54 -1.68 15.08
CA TRP A 82 3.31 -1.38 14.36
C TRP A 82 2.21 -0.91 15.30
N ASN A 83 1.51 0.14 14.89
CA ASN A 83 0.27 0.56 15.53
C ASN A 83 -0.84 0.68 14.46
N PRO A 84 -1.79 -0.27 14.40
CA PRO A 84 -2.90 -0.24 13.44
C PRO A 84 -3.75 1.04 13.54
N GLU A 85 -3.91 1.61 14.74
CA GLU A 85 -4.70 2.84 14.96
C GLU A 85 -4.04 4.06 14.31
N ALA A 86 -2.71 4.01 14.13
CA ALA A 86 -1.98 5.04 13.41
C ALA A 86 -2.31 5.03 11.91
N VAL A 87 -2.74 3.90 11.32
CA VAL A 87 -3.14 3.83 9.90
C VAL A 87 -4.36 4.69 9.61
N ALA A 88 -5.39 4.57 10.46
CA ALA A 88 -6.61 5.37 10.34
C ALA A 88 -6.36 6.87 10.55
N THR A 89 -5.38 7.22 11.39
CA THR A 89 -5.02 8.60 11.75
C THR A 89 -4.06 9.23 10.74
N ALA A 90 -3.08 8.47 10.24
CA ALA A 90 -2.04 8.93 9.31
C ALA A 90 -2.60 9.35 7.95
N ALA A 91 -3.76 8.81 7.54
CA ALA A 91 -4.49 9.24 6.36
C ALA A 91 -4.86 10.75 6.38
N SER A 92 -4.79 11.41 7.54
CA SER A 92 -5.22 12.81 7.70
C SER A 92 -4.08 13.84 7.67
N GLN A 93 -2.88 13.58 8.21
CA GLN A 93 -1.73 14.52 8.18
C GLN A 93 -0.37 13.80 8.41
N PRO A 94 0.68 14.02 7.59
CA PRO A 94 2.03 13.55 7.90
C PRO A 94 2.65 14.41 9.02
N GLY A 95 3.13 13.76 10.08
CA GLY A 95 3.83 14.40 11.20
C GLY A 95 5.28 14.79 10.87
N GLN A 96 5.96 15.48 11.79
CA GLN A 96 7.35 15.93 11.60
C GLN A 96 8.35 14.77 11.42
N ALA A 97 8.09 13.62 12.06
CA ALA A 97 8.91 12.42 11.91
C ALA A 97 8.84 11.84 10.48
N GLN A 98 7.65 11.82 9.85
CA GLN A 98 7.51 11.44 8.43
C GLN A 98 8.34 12.34 7.51
N LEU A 99 8.35 13.65 7.78
CA LEU A 99 9.10 14.61 6.97
C LEU A 99 10.61 14.44 7.08
N GLN A 100 11.13 14.20 8.29
CA GLN A 100 12.56 13.97 8.50
C GLN A 100 13.03 12.68 7.84
N TYR A 101 12.28 11.59 8.04
CA TYR A 101 12.54 10.31 7.37
C TYR A 101 12.54 10.47 5.84
N ALA A 102 11.56 11.18 5.27
CA ALA A 102 11.51 11.41 3.82
C ALA A 102 12.73 12.20 3.31
N VAL A 103 13.25 13.15 4.09
CA VAL A 103 14.46 13.91 3.74
C VAL A 103 15.71 13.02 3.79
N GLU A 104 15.84 12.17 4.80
CA GLU A 104 16.97 11.25 4.95
C GLU A 104 16.98 10.19 3.86
N LEU A 105 15.83 9.57 3.60
CA LEU A 105 15.64 8.60 2.52
C LEU A 105 15.96 9.22 1.16
N ARG A 106 15.51 10.46 0.92
CA ARG A 106 15.83 11.16 -0.33
C ARG A 106 17.33 11.43 -0.49
N LYS A 107 18.07 11.64 0.61
CA LYS A 107 19.52 11.88 0.59
C LYS A 107 20.33 10.59 0.42
N SER A 108 19.80 9.43 0.82
CA SER A 108 20.48 8.15 0.65
C SER A 108 20.40 7.61 -0.78
N LEU A 109 19.42 8.06 -1.57
CA LEU A 109 19.25 7.67 -2.97
C LEU A 109 20.42 8.15 -3.86
N ALA A 110 20.91 7.24 -4.72
CA ALA A 110 21.88 7.58 -5.75
C ALA A 110 21.33 8.72 -6.66
N PRO A 111 22.12 9.75 -6.99
CA PRO A 111 21.66 10.90 -7.78
C PRO A 111 21.05 10.51 -9.14
N GLU A 112 21.55 9.43 -9.75
CA GLU A 112 21.07 8.93 -11.03
C GLU A 112 19.67 8.35 -10.93
N LEU A 113 19.36 7.59 -9.87
CA LEU A 113 18.01 7.06 -9.62
C LEU A 113 17.01 8.21 -9.43
N ARG A 114 17.39 9.21 -8.65
CA ARG A 114 16.55 10.40 -8.43
C ARG A 114 16.34 11.20 -9.71
N LYS A 115 17.39 11.35 -10.54
CA LYS A 115 17.31 12.03 -11.83
C LYS A 115 16.39 11.27 -12.79
N ALA A 116 16.55 9.95 -12.87
CA ALA A 116 15.72 9.08 -13.70
C ALA A 116 14.24 9.19 -13.32
N ALA A 117 13.90 9.18 -12.02
CA ALA A 117 12.52 9.35 -11.57
C ALA A 117 11.87 10.68 -12.03
N HIS A 118 12.65 11.73 -12.32
CA HIS A 118 12.14 13.03 -12.77
C HIS A 118 12.17 13.22 -14.29
N ASP A 119 12.48 12.18 -15.06
CA ASP A 119 12.52 12.18 -16.52
C ASP A 119 11.60 11.09 -17.09
N PRO A 120 10.76 11.34 -18.10
CA PRO A 120 9.82 10.32 -18.59
C PRO A 120 10.48 9.05 -19.16
N LEU A 121 11.64 9.18 -19.80
CA LEU A 121 12.39 8.03 -20.31
C LEU A 121 13.10 7.31 -19.16
N GLY A 122 13.79 8.08 -18.31
CA GLY A 122 14.46 7.57 -17.12
C GLY A 122 13.50 6.86 -16.16
N ALA A 123 12.28 7.36 -16.00
CA ALA A 123 11.28 6.78 -15.10
C ALA A 123 10.83 5.40 -15.59
N GLN A 124 10.63 5.21 -16.90
CA GLN A 124 10.33 3.89 -17.48
C GLN A 124 11.51 2.94 -17.26
N ALA A 125 12.73 3.38 -17.61
CA ALA A 125 13.94 2.60 -17.44
C ALA A 125 14.17 2.19 -15.98
N LEU A 126 13.85 3.07 -15.04
CA LEU A 126 13.93 2.81 -13.61
C LEU A 126 12.94 1.75 -13.14
N MET A 127 11.70 1.75 -13.63
CA MET A 127 10.73 0.69 -13.29
C MET A 127 11.22 -0.66 -13.80
N PHE A 128 11.72 -0.71 -15.04
CA PHE A 128 12.28 -1.94 -15.61
C PHE A 128 13.53 -2.40 -14.86
N ALA A 129 14.41 -1.48 -14.49
CA ALA A 129 15.62 -1.78 -13.71
C ALA A 129 15.30 -2.37 -12.33
N MET A 130 14.15 -2.05 -11.73
CA MET A 130 13.72 -2.63 -10.44
C MET A 130 13.05 -4.00 -10.58
N LEU A 131 12.63 -4.40 -11.80
CA LEU A 131 11.94 -5.66 -12.10
C LEU A 131 12.85 -6.71 -12.76
N LEU A 132 13.98 -6.29 -13.32
CA LEU A 132 14.91 -7.23 -13.94
C LEU A 132 15.63 -8.06 -12.86
N GLY A 133 15.86 -9.33 -13.16
CA GLY A 133 16.48 -10.28 -12.24
C GLY A 133 17.85 -9.82 -11.74
N GLU A 134 18.21 -10.26 -10.54
CA GLU A 134 19.49 -9.93 -9.90
C GLU A 134 20.67 -10.73 -10.47
N ASP A 135 20.40 -11.90 -11.04
CA ASP A 135 21.42 -12.76 -11.66
C ASP A 135 21.84 -12.26 -13.04
N ASP A 136 23.16 -12.11 -13.25
CA ASP A 136 23.76 -11.59 -14.50
C ASP A 136 23.25 -12.30 -15.76
N THR A 137 23.04 -13.62 -15.71
CA THR A 137 22.55 -14.39 -16.86
C THR A 137 21.08 -14.10 -17.17
N ALA A 138 20.23 -14.02 -16.14
CA ALA A 138 18.82 -13.70 -16.31
C ALA A 138 18.64 -12.25 -16.77
N PHE A 139 19.44 -11.34 -16.21
CA PHE A 139 19.47 -9.93 -16.59
C PHE A 139 19.78 -9.74 -18.08
N GLU A 140 20.85 -10.35 -18.60
CA GLU A 140 21.22 -10.18 -20.01
C GLU A 140 20.15 -10.79 -20.95
N GLU A 141 19.60 -11.95 -20.61
CA GLU A 141 18.51 -12.57 -21.39
C GLU A 141 17.25 -11.71 -21.42
N GLN A 142 16.83 -11.19 -20.26
CA GLN A 142 15.67 -10.30 -20.15
C GLN A 142 15.92 -8.95 -20.84
N LEU A 143 17.13 -8.40 -20.76
CA LEU A 143 17.47 -7.13 -21.40
C LEU A 143 17.52 -7.27 -22.92
N GLU A 144 18.03 -8.38 -23.47
CA GLU A 144 17.96 -8.65 -24.91
C GLU A 144 16.50 -8.78 -25.40
N ARG A 145 15.64 -9.42 -24.61
CA ARG A 145 14.19 -9.48 -24.92
C ARG A 145 13.55 -8.10 -24.80
N LEU A 146 13.94 -7.27 -23.83
CA LEU A 146 13.42 -5.92 -23.65
C LEU A 146 13.64 -5.05 -24.92
N LYS A 147 14.71 -5.28 -25.68
CA LYS A 147 14.97 -4.59 -26.97
C LYS A 147 13.88 -4.81 -28.02
N THR A 148 13.09 -5.89 -27.93
CA THR A 148 11.95 -6.09 -28.85
C THR A 148 10.71 -5.30 -28.44
N HIS A 149 10.68 -4.78 -27.21
CA HIS A 149 9.54 -4.06 -26.63
C HIS A 149 9.81 -2.56 -26.47
N CYS A 150 11.07 -2.15 -26.37
CA CYS A 150 11.45 -0.78 -26.03
C CYS A 150 12.48 -0.17 -27.01
N VAL A 151 12.52 1.16 -27.05
CA VAL A 151 13.56 1.88 -27.80
C VAL A 151 14.93 1.77 -27.12
N GLU A 152 16.00 1.78 -27.91
CA GLU A 152 17.39 1.60 -27.44
C GLU A 152 17.79 2.53 -26.29
N ALA A 153 17.27 3.77 -26.29
CA ALA A 153 17.55 4.73 -25.22
C ALA A 153 17.03 4.26 -23.85
N ILE A 154 15.87 3.59 -23.79
CA ILE A 154 15.35 3.00 -22.55
C ILE A 154 16.25 1.84 -22.11
N ILE A 155 16.65 0.96 -23.04
CA ILE A 155 17.53 -0.20 -22.75
C ILE A 155 18.87 0.25 -22.16
N SER A 156 19.49 1.25 -22.80
CA SER A 156 20.75 1.84 -22.36
C SER A 156 20.63 2.43 -20.95
N GLU A 157 19.56 3.19 -20.68
CA GLU A 157 19.33 3.77 -19.36
C GLU A 157 19.04 2.68 -18.31
N THR A 158 18.23 1.66 -18.64
CA THR A 158 17.92 0.53 -17.75
C THR A 158 19.19 -0.19 -17.30
N ARG A 159 20.12 -0.46 -18.24
CA ARG A 159 21.42 -1.08 -17.94
C ARG A 159 22.28 -0.24 -16.99
N ILE A 160 22.21 1.08 -17.09
CA ILE A 160 22.93 2.00 -16.19
C ILE A 160 22.30 2.01 -14.78
N LEU A 161 20.97 1.95 -14.71
CA LEU A 161 20.22 2.06 -13.47
C LEU A 161 20.15 0.74 -12.69
N HIS A 162 20.13 -0.42 -13.36
CA HIS A 162 20.00 -1.74 -12.75
C HIS A 162 20.94 -2.01 -11.56
N PRO A 163 22.27 -1.87 -11.67
CA PRO A 163 23.17 -2.13 -10.52
C PRO A 163 22.94 -1.15 -9.35
N LYS A 164 22.45 0.06 -9.63
CA LYS A 164 22.12 1.06 -8.61
C LYS A 164 20.78 0.73 -7.93
N ALA A 165 19.82 0.21 -8.69
CA ALA A 165 18.53 -0.23 -8.18
C ALA A 165 18.67 -1.50 -7.32
N ALA A 166 19.53 -2.44 -7.74
CA ALA A 166 19.81 -3.68 -7.01
C ALA A 166 20.48 -3.43 -5.64
N THR A 167 21.31 -2.39 -5.52
CA THR A 167 22.00 -2.03 -4.27
C THR A 167 21.25 -1.01 -3.41
N MET A 168 20.05 -0.60 -3.85
CA MET A 168 19.24 0.39 -3.14
C MET A 168 18.61 -0.21 -1.88
N ASP A 169 18.49 0.61 -0.83
CA ASP A 169 17.72 0.25 0.36
C ASP A 169 16.29 -0.15 -0.06
N PRO A 170 15.79 -1.35 0.30
CA PRO A 170 14.44 -1.79 -0.03
C PRO A 170 13.35 -0.78 0.37
N ARG A 171 13.57 -0.02 1.46
CA ARG A 171 12.67 1.05 1.92
C ARG A 171 12.54 2.21 0.95
N ALA A 172 13.49 2.37 0.04
CA ALA A 172 13.51 3.45 -0.94
C ALA A 172 12.84 3.07 -2.27
N LYS A 173 12.59 1.79 -2.53
CA LYS A 173 12.01 1.31 -3.81
C LYS A 173 10.68 1.98 -4.11
N LEU A 174 9.68 1.86 -3.24
CA LEU A 174 8.36 2.41 -3.50
C LEU A 174 8.26 3.94 -3.36
N PRO A 175 8.97 4.62 -2.44
CA PRO A 175 9.08 6.07 -2.48
C PRO A 175 9.67 6.60 -3.79
N LEU A 176 10.59 5.85 -4.40
CA LEU A 176 11.15 6.19 -5.70
C LEU A 176 10.13 5.98 -6.85
N VAL A 177 9.26 4.97 -6.74
CA VAL A 177 8.11 4.78 -7.64
C VAL A 177 7.16 5.96 -7.52
N ASP A 178 6.82 6.39 -6.31
CA ASP A 178 5.96 7.55 -6.08
C ASP A 178 6.54 8.84 -6.69
N MET A 179 7.87 9.01 -6.62
CA MET A 179 8.60 10.10 -7.29
C MET A 179 8.56 10.00 -8.82
N ALA A 180 8.46 8.80 -9.38
CA ALA A 180 8.44 8.56 -10.82
C ALA A 180 7.06 8.77 -11.46
N ILE A 181 5.97 8.62 -10.70
CA ILE A 181 4.59 8.75 -11.19
C ILE A 181 4.34 10.06 -11.97
N PRO A 182 4.75 11.26 -11.50
CA PRO A 182 4.54 12.50 -12.26
C PRO A 182 5.25 12.52 -13.62
N SER A 183 6.40 11.86 -13.75
CA SER A 183 7.14 11.73 -15.00
C SER A 183 6.49 10.72 -15.93
N LEU A 184 6.02 9.58 -15.39
CA LEU A 184 5.26 8.58 -16.14
C LEU A 184 3.91 9.11 -16.66
N ARG A 185 3.30 10.09 -15.97
CA ARG A 185 2.11 10.80 -16.47
C ARG A 185 2.38 11.71 -17.67
N GLN A 186 3.63 12.00 -18.00
CA GLN A 186 3.99 12.82 -19.18
C GLN A 186 4.11 12.00 -20.46
N LEU A 187 4.01 10.66 -20.38
CA LEU A 187 4.01 9.79 -21.54
C LEU A 187 2.82 10.09 -22.46
N THR A 188 2.94 9.78 -23.74
CA THR A 188 1.78 9.70 -24.64
C THR A 188 0.96 8.44 -24.34
N LYS A 189 -0.28 8.37 -24.85
CA LYS A 189 -1.11 7.17 -24.69
C LYS A 189 -0.47 5.91 -25.28
N ASP A 190 0.17 6.03 -26.44
CA ASP A 190 0.85 4.91 -27.08
C ASP A 190 2.08 4.49 -26.27
N GLN A 191 2.86 5.45 -25.76
CA GLN A 191 3.99 5.17 -24.87
C GLN A 191 3.54 4.51 -23.56
N TYR A 192 2.43 4.96 -22.97
CA TYR A 192 1.84 4.34 -21.80
C TYR A 192 1.40 2.89 -22.07
N ALA A 193 0.74 2.63 -23.20
CA ALA A 193 0.33 1.28 -23.58
C ALA A 193 1.54 0.35 -23.75
N SER A 194 2.59 0.78 -24.47
CA SER A 194 3.83 0.01 -24.60
C SER A 194 4.55 -0.19 -23.27
N PHE A 195 4.56 0.83 -22.41
CA PHE A 195 5.13 0.74 -21.06
C PHE A 195 4.39 -0.30 -20.22
N GLN A 196 3.06 -0.29 -20.20
CA GLN A 196 2.24 -1.25 -19.46
C GLN A 196 2.43 -2.68 -19.98
N GLU A 197 2.46 -2.89 -21.29
CA GLU A 197 2.72 -4.21 -21.88
C GLU A 197 4.09 -4.74 -21.47
N THR A 198 5.12 -3.88 -21.50
CA THR A 198 6.48 -4.24 -21.09
C THR A 198 6.56 -4.53 -19.59
N LEU A 199 5.91 -3.71 -18.76
CA LEU A 199 5.83 -3.89 -17.32
C LEU A 199 5.18 -5.24 -16.97
N GLN A 200 4.04 -5.55 -17.59
CA GLN A 200 3.34 -6.82 -17.40
C GLN A 200 4.21 -8.00 -17.82
N TRP A 201 4.87 -7.89 -18.98
CA TRP A 201 5.78 -8.92 -19.46
C TRP A 201 6.95 -9.18 -18.48
N LEU A 202 7.54 -8.13 -17.91
CA LEU A 202 8.62 -8.28 -16.93
C LEU A 202 8.15 -9.01 -15.68
N VAL A 203 7.02 -8.59 -15.10
CA VAL A 203 6.41 -9.19 -13.90
C VAL A 203 6.00 -10.65 -14.15
N GLU A 204 5.62 -11.02 -15.37
CA GLU A 204 5.22 -12.40 -15.69
C GLU A 204 6.39 -13.29 -16.18
N SER A 205 7.58 -12.73 -16.40
CA SER A 205 8.65 -13.42 -17.15
C SER A 205 9.29 -14.58 -16.38
N ASP A 206 9.27 -14.55 -15.05
CA ASP A 206 9.92 -15.55 -14.19
C ASP A 206 8.94 -16.61 -13.65
N GLN A 207 7.65 -16.49 -13.99
CA GLN A 207 6.54 -17.31 -13.49
C GLN A 207 6.40 -17.29 -11.95
N GLN A 208 7.04 -16.33 -11.28
CA GLN A 208 7.01 -16.15 -9.84
C GLN A 208 6.89 -14.67 -9.47
N ILE A 209 5.66 -14.16 -9.43
CA ILE A 209 5.43 -12.76 -9.03
C ILE A 209 5.80 -12.57 -7.56
N ASP A 210 6.83 -11.76 -7.29
CA ASP A 210 7.19 -11.37 -5.93
C ASP A 210 6.24 -10.30 -5.37
N LEU A 211 6.26 -10.09 -4.05
CA LEU A 211 5.36 -9.13 -3.40
C LEU A 211 5.63 -7.67 -3.81
N PHE A 212 6.89 -7.33 -4.07
CA PHE A 212 7.31 -6.02 -4.55
C PHE A 212 6.83 -5.77 -6.00
N GLU A 213 6.99 -6.73 -6.91
CA GLU A 213 6.54 -6.68 -8.30
C GLU A 213 5.03 -6.51 -8.38
N TYR A 214 4.30 -7.30 -7.60
CA TYR A 214 2.85 -7.15 -7.47
C TYR A 214 2.48 -5.75 -6.98
N THR A 215 3.09 -5.29 -5.88
CA THR A 215 2.82 -3.98 -5.28
C THR A 215 3.14 -2.84 -6.25
N LEU A 216 4.28 -2.93 -6.95
CA LEU A 216 4.71 -1.99 -7.99
C LEU A 216 3.68 -1.90 -9.11
N GLY A 217 3.25 -3.05 -9.65
CA GLY A 217 2.24 -3.12 -10.70
C GLY A 217 0.93 -2.46 -10.27
N LYS A 218 0.47 -2.72 -9.04
CA LYS A 218 -0.78 -2.12 -8.51
C LYS A 218 -0.69 -0.61 -8.30
N VAL A 219 0.40 -0.13 -7.70
CA VAL A 219 0.63 1.31 -7.51
C VAL A 219 0.65 2.02 -8.87
N LEU A 220 1.39 1.48 -9.85
CA LEU A 220 1.49 2.06 -11.18
C LEU A 220 0.15 2.05 -11.93
N ASP A 221 -0.55 0.92 -12.02
CA ASP A 221 -1.88 0.83 -12.67
C ASP A 221 -2.83 1.85 -12.02
N ARG A 222 -2.88 1.90 -10.69
CA ARG A 222 -3.79 2.81 -9.98
C ARG A 222 -3.55 4.28 -10.29
N HIS A 223 -2.29 4.71 -10.31
CA HIS A 223 -1.95 6.12 -10.48
C HIS A 223 -1.86 6.58 -11.94
N LEU A 224 -1.61 5.67 -12.87
CA LEU A 224 -1.47 5.96 -14.30
C LEU A 224 -2.75 5.67 -15.09
N LYS A 225 -3.46 4.57 -14.81
CA LYS A 225 -4.70 4.21 -15.51
C LYS A 225 -5.74 5.32 -15.41
N ASN A 226 -5.95 5.87 -14.22
CA ASN A 226 -6.87 7.00 -14.02
C ASN A 226 -6.51 8.23 -14.88
N HIS A 227 -5.23 8.42 -15.21
CA HIS A 227 -4.76 9.53 -16.03
C HIS A 227 -4.95 9.27 -17.54
N PHE A 228 -4.60 8.07 -18.02
CA PHE A 228 -4.61 7.72 -19.45
C PHE A 228 -5.95 7.15 -19.93
N GLU A 229 -6.64 6.44 -19.05
CA GLU A 229 -7.92 5.75 -19.24
C GLU A 229 -8.90 6.21 -18.14
N PRO A 230 -9.41 7.46 -18.21
CA PRO A 230 -10.41 7.93 -17.27
C PRO A 230 -11.68 7.08 -17.37
N SER A 231 -11.74 6.03 -16.55
CA SER A 231 -12.89 5.16 -16.41
C SER A 231 -13.92 5.81 -15.49
N ALA A 232 -15.20 5.47 -15.68
CA ALA A 232 -16.22 5.87 -14.72
C ALA A 232 -15.89 5.22 -13.37
N LYS A 233 -15.81 6.04 -12.31
CA LYS A 233 -15.61 5.53 -10.95
C LYS A 233 -16.60 4.39 -10.68
N PRO A 234 -16.18 3.33 -9.95
CA PRO A 234 -17.07 2.23 -9.61
C PRO A 234 -18.35 2.79 -9.01
N ARG A 235 -19.50 2.38 -9.55
CA ARG A 235 -20.79 2.78 -8.96
C ARG A 235 -20.86 2.16 -7.57
N ILE A 236 -21.23 2.97 -6.58
CA ILE A 236 -21.43 2.47 -5.23
C ILE A 236 -22.67 1.56 -5.22
N GLN A 237 -22.45 0.28 -4.98
CA GLN A 237 -23.50 -0.75 -4.93
C GLN A 237 -23.78 -1.18 -3.49
N TYR A 238 -22.78 -1.14 -2.62
CA TYR A 238 -22.87 -1.67 -1.27
C TYR A 238 -22.87 -0.58 -0.20
N HIS A 239 -23.96 -0.54 0.56
CA HIS A 239 -24.15 0.36 1.71
C HIS A 239 -24.09 -0.40 3.05
N SER A 240 -23.88 -1.72 2.99
CA SER A 240 -23.68 -2.60 4.13
C SER A 240 -22.53 -3.56 3.82
N ILE A 241 -21.75 -3.91 4.83
CA ILE A 241 -20.63 -4.86 4.71
C ILE A 241 -21.08 -6.32 4.68
N ILE A 242 -22.31 -6.62 5.08
CA ILE A 242 -22.85 -8.00 5.16
C ILE A 242 -22.66 -8.79 3.85
N PRO A 243 -23.06 -8.29 2.66
CA PRO A 243 -22.84 -9.01 1.40
C PRO A 243 -21.36 -9.14 1.02
N LEU A 244 -20.48 -8.32 1.62
CA LEU A 244 -19.05 -8.27 1.35
C LEU A 244 -18.23 -9.12 2.35
N LEU A 245 -18.87 -9.77 3.32
CA LEU A 245 -18.20 -10.60 4.31
C LEU A 245 -17.35 -11.72 3.69
N PRO A 246 -17.80 -12.44 2.62
CA PRO A 246 -16.94 -13.41 1.95
C PRO A 246 -15.64 -12.77 1.42
N ARG A 247 -15.73 -11.56 0.86
CA ARG A 247 -14.57 -10.81 0.32
C ARG A 247 -13.64 -10.34 1.42
N CYS A 248 -14.20 -9.90 2.55
CA CYS A 248 -13.43 -9.61 3.75
C CYS A 248 -12.67 -10.86 4.23
N SER A 249 -13.32 -12.02 4.25
CA SER A 249 -12.67 -13.30 4.60
C SER A 249 -11.50 -13.61 3.69
N THR A 250 -11.66 -13.46 2.37
CA THR A 250 -10.60 -13.70 1.37
C THR A 250 -9.38 -12.82 1.61
N ILE A 251 -9.56 -11.49 1.70
CA ILE A 251 -8.42 -10.58 1.85
C ILE A 251 -7.76 -10.71 3.23
N LEU A 252 -8.53 -10.88 4.31
CA LEU A 252 -7.96 -11.06 5.65
C LEU A 252 -7.18 -12.38 5.75
N SER A 253 -7.67 -13.44 5.11
CA SER A 253 -6.94 -14.71 5.05
C SER A 253 -5.64 -14.56 4.25
N GLY A 254 -5.69 -13.90 3.10
CA GLY A 254 -4.50 -13.67 2.26
C GLY A 254 -3.41 -12.90 3.00
N PHE A 255 -3.76 -11.79 3.66
CA PHE A 255 -2.81 -11.02 4.47
C PHE A 255 -2.26 -11.84 5.65
N ALA A 256 -3.10 -12.63 6.33
CA ALA A 256 -2.65 -13.48 7.43
C ALA A 256 -1.66 -14.58 6.99
N HIS A 257 -1.86 -15.16 5.80
CA HIS A 257 -0.93 -16.15 5.24
C HIS A 257 0.37 -15.53 4.70
N ILE A 258 0.32 -14.29 4.21
CA ILE A 258 1.52 -13.60 3.70
C ILE A 258 2.47 -13.23 4.84
N GLY A 259 1.93 -12.80 5.99
CA GLY A 259 2.74 -12.30 7.10
C GLY A 259 3.22 -13.33 8.12
N HIS A 260 2.64 -14.54 8.13
CA HIS A 260 2.91 -15.53 9.17
C HIS A 260 3.14 -16.93 8.61
N GLU A 261 4.18 -17.59 9.14
CA GLU A 261 4.62 -18.91 8.68
C GLU A 261 3.89 -20.08 9.35
N ASP A 262 3.48 -19.91 10.61
CA ASP A 262 2.84 -20.97 11.39
C ASP A 262 1.32 -20.79 11.48
N THR A 263 0.60 -21.91 11.43
CA THR A 263 -0.87 -21.92 11.42
C THR A 263 -1.48 -21.14 12.60
N ALA A 264 -0.83 -21.15 13.78
CA ALA A 264 -1.36 -20.48 14.96
C ALA A 264 -1.26 -18.96 14.84
N SER A 265 -0.12 -18.44 14.35
CA SER A 265 0.07 -17.02 14.07
C SER A 265 -0.81 -16.55 12.91
N THR A 266 -0.98 -17.35 11.85
CA THR A 266 -1.92 -17.05 10.76
C THR A 266 -3.36 -16.92 11.27
N GLU A 267 -3.84 -17.89 12.05
CA GLU A 267 -5.18 -17.83 12.65
C GLU A 267 -5.30 -16.63 13.59
N HIS A 268 -4.27 -16.35 14.39
CA HIS A 268 -4.24 -15.19 15.28
C HIS A 268 -4.39 -13.88 14.51
N ALA A 269 -3.61 -13.68 13.45
CA ALA A 269 -3.65 -12.49 12.62
C ALA A 269 -4.98 -12.31 11.89
N PHE A 270 -5.52 -13.40 11.35
CA PHE A 270 -6.86 -13.40 10.77
C PHE A 270 -7.91 -12.97 11.80
N ARG A 271 -7.85 -13.50 13.03
CA ARG A 271 -8.77 -13.17 14.11
C ARG A 271 -8.65 -11.72 14.55
N GLN A 272 -7.44 -11.17 14.63
CA GLN A 272 -7.24 -9.75 14.96
C GLN A 272 -7.95 -8.83 13.96
N GLY A 273 -7.73 -9.04 12.66
CA GLY A 273 -8.42 -8.23 11.64
C GLY A 273 -9.94 -8.48 11.60
N ALA A 274 -10.37 -9.74 11.74
CA ALA A 274 -11.79 -10.07 11.79
C ALA A 274 -12.51 -9.39 12.98
N ALA A 275 -11.84 -9.22 14.12
CA ALA A 275 -12.40 -8.56 15.29
C ALA A 275 -12.83 -7.11 15.01
N CYS A 276 -12.17 -6.40 14.08
CA CYS A 276 -12.56 -5.06 13.63
C CYS A 276 -13.97 -5.03 13.00
N LEU A 277 -14.49 -6.18 12.55
CA LEU A 277 -15.83 -6.34 12.02
C LEU A 277 -16.89 -6.65 13.10
N LYS A 278 -16.50 -6.72 14.38
CA LYS A 278 -17.36 -7.00 15.54
C LYS A 278 -18.10 -8.35 15.39
N GLU A 279 -19.39 -8.41 15.76
CA GLU A 279 -20.20 -9.64 15.66
C GLU A 279 -20.19 -10.31 14.29
N LEU A 280 -20.06 -9.52 13.21
CA LEU A 280 -19.98 -10.07 11.85
C LEU A 280 -18.66 -10.80 11.60
N GLY A 281 -17.57 -10.34 12.23
CA GLY A 281 -16.24 -10.92 12.13
C GLY A 281 -16.11 -12.26 12.85
N LYS A 282 -16.87 -12.48 13.93
CA LYS A 282 -16.85 -13.75 14.69
C LYS A 282 -17.23 -14.95 13.83
N ASN A 283 -18.09 -14.74 12.84
CA ASN A 283 -18.56 -15.79 11.94
C ASN A 283 -17.65 -15.99 10.71
N LEU A 284 -16.65 -15.12 10.51
CA LEU A 284 -15.68 -15.31 9.45
C LEU A 284 -14.74 -16.46 9.79
N LYS A 285 -14.29 -17.14 8.74
CA LYS A 285 -13.40 -18.29 8.83
C LYS A 285 -12.14 -18.00 8.04
N LEU A 286 -11.00 -18.35 8.61
CA LEU A 286 -9.74 -18.38 7.89
C LEU A 286 -9.91 -19.35 6.72
N LEU A 287 -9.67 -18.85 5.51
CA LEU A 287 -9.66 -19.67 4.31
C LEU A 287 -8.26 -20.28 4.13
N PRO A 288 -8.16 -21.49 3.54
CA PRO A 288 -6.86 -22.00 3.13
C PRO A 288 -6.24 -21.09 2.07
N TYR A 289 -4.91 -21.07 1.98
CA TYR A 289 -4.22 -20.22 1.02
C TYR A 289 -4.74 -20.38 -0.42
N SER A 290 -5.08 -21.60 -0.83
CA SER A 290 -5.60 -21.91 -2.17
C SER A 290 -6.85 -21.10 -2.54
N GLU A 291 -7.58 -20.57 -1.57
CA GLU A 291 -8.80 -19.76 -1.75
C GLU A 291 -8.56 -18.25 -1.52
N CYS A 292 -7.33 -17.83 -1.26
CA CYS A 292 -6.97 -16.43 -1.00
C CYS A 292 -5.63 -16.04 -1.66
N THR A 293 -5.40 -16.54 -2.87
CA THR A 293 -4.27 -16.12 -3.72
C THR A 293 -4.36 -14.63 -4.06
N LEU A 294 -3.26 -14.02 -4.53
CA LEU A 294 -3.26 -12.61 -4.97
C LEU A 294 -4.35 -12.28 -6.00
N GLY A 295 -4.67 -13.22 -6.91
CA GLY A 295 -5.76 -13.06 -7.86
C GLY A 295 -7.15 -13.06 -7.21
N GLU A 296 -7.37 -13.93 -6.21
CA GLU A 296 -8.61 -13.93 -5.41
C GLU A 296 -8.73 -12.67 -4.54
N MET A 297 -7.61 -12.19 -4.00
CA MET A 297 -7.54 -10.93 -3.26
C MET A 297 -7.86 -9.73 -4.17
N ASP A 298 -7.33 -9.70 -5.41
CA ASP A 298 -7.64 -8.69 -6.42
C ASP A 298 -9.13 -8.63 -6.74
N ALA A 299 -9.73 -9.79 -7.01
CA ALA A 299 -11.16 -9.89 -7.29
C ALA A 299 -12.00 -9.43 -6.08
N ALA A 300 -11.61 -9.82 -4.87
CA ALA A 300 -12.26 -9.38 -3.65
C ALA A 300 -12.18 -7.87 -3.45
N VAL A 301 -11.02 -7.25 -3.68
CA VAL A 301 -10.85 -5.79 -3.58
C VAL A 301 -11.67 -5.04 -4.62
N ALA A 302 -11.75 -5.55 -5.86
CA ALA A 302 -12.56 -4.92 -6.91
C ALA A 302 -14.06 -4.88 -6.55
N GLU A 303 -14.57 -5.90 -5.85
CA GLU A 303 -15.94 -5.88 -5.28
C GLU A 303 -16.04 -4.92 -4.09
N LEU A 304 -15.06 -4.94 -3.18
CA LEU A 304 -15.03 -4.07 -1.99
C LEU A 304 -14.93 -2.57 -2.35
N ALA A 305 -14.26 -2.23 -3.46
CA ALA A 305 -14.17 -0.87 -3.98
C ALA A 305 -15.55 -0.26 -4.33
N GLN A 306 -16.56 -1.09 -4.55
CA GLN A 306 -17.95 -0.68 -4.82
C GLN A 306 -18.76 -0.39 -3.54
N ALA A 307 -18.13 -0.51 -2.36
CA ALA A 307 -18.73 -0.12 -1.08
C ALA A 307 -18.56 1.37 -0.80
N THR A 308 -19.38 1.93 0.10
CA THR A 308 -19.22 3.31 0.58
C THR A 308 -17.85 3.51 1.26
N ALA A 309 -17.32 4.74 1.23
CA ALA A 309 -16.01 5.06 1.81
C ALA A 309 -15.83 4.62 3.28
N PRO A 310 -16.82 4.78 4.18
CA PRO A 310 -16.71 4.28 5.56
C PRO A 310 -16.53 2.76 5.64
N LEU A 311 -17.15 2.00 4.73
CA LEU A 311 -17.01 0.54 4.70
C LEU A 311 -15.64 0.13 4.20
N ARG A 312 -15.12 0.81 3.17
CA ARG A 312 -13.76 0.57 2.66
C ARG A 312 -12.70 0.89 3.72
N MET A 313 -12.86 2.00 4.45
CA MET A 313 -11.97 2.34 5.57
C MET A 313 -12.04 1.29 6.69
N LYS A 314 -13.23 0.75 6.98
CA LYS A 314 -13.38 -0.34 7.96
C LYS A 314 -12.61 -1.59 7.54
N VAL A 315 -12.60 -1.89 6.24
CA VAL A 315 -11.82 -3.02 5.69
C VAL A 315 -10.32 -2.74 5.77
N VAL A 316 -9.87 -1.55 5.39
CA VAL A 316 -8.46 -1.16 5.52
C VAL A 316 -7.98 -1.25 6.97
N ASN A 317 -8.81 -0.83 7.93
CA ASN A 317 -8.51 -0.99 9.35
C ASN A 317 -8.38 -2.46 9.75
N ALA A 318 -9.28 -3.33 9.27
CA ALA A 318 -9.18 -4.76 9.51
C ALA A 318 -7.88 -5.36 8.93
N LEU A 319 -7.48 -4.96 7.72
CA LEU A 319 -6.20 -5.37 7.12
C LEU A 319 -5.00 -4.90 7.94
N ALA A 320 -5.02 -3.66 8.44
CA ALA A 320 -3.96 -3.12 9.28
C ALA A 320 -3.78 -3.91 10.59
N HIS A 321 -4.88 -4.36 11.19
CA HIS A 321 -4.84 -5.24 12.37
C HIS A 321 -4.40 -6.67 12.05
N THR A 322 -4.69 -7.18 10.86
CA THR A 322 -4.15 -8.47 10.42
C THR A 322 -2.64 -8.40 10.22
N VAL A 323 -2.15 -7.35 9.57
CA VAL A 323 -0.73 -7.23 9.20
C VAL A 323 0.19 -7.11 10.42
N GLY A 324 -0.18 -6.35 11.46
CA GLY A 324 0.65 -6.24 12.66
C GLY A 324 0.08 -6.95 13.86
N ALA A 325 -0.42 -8.16 13.67
CA ALA A 325 -0.98 -8.96 14.74
C ALA A 325 0.06 -9.37 15.81
N ASP A 326 1.32 -9.52 15.40
CA ASP A 326 2.47 -9.77 16.29
C ASP A 326 3.11 -8.47 16.83
N GLY A 327 2.54 -7.30 16.50
CA GLY A 327 3.05 -5.98 16.90
C GLY A 327 4.22 -5.47 16.07
N GLU A 328 4.68 -6.25 15.09
CA GLU A 328 5.75 -5.87 14.17
C GLU A 328 5.29 -6.03 12.72
N VAL A 329 5.83 -5.22 11.82
CA VAL A 329 5.50 -5.32 10.39
C VAL A 329 6.77 -5.19 9.58
N THR A 330 6.89 -5.99 8.53
CA THR A 330 7.94 -5.87 7.52
C THR A 330 7.60 -4.77 6.52
N ILE A 331 8.62 -4.23 5.85
CA ILE A 331 8.42 -3.21 4.82
C ILE A 331 7.51 -3.73 3.70
N GLN A 332 7.64 -5.01 3.31
CA GLN A 332 6.84 -5.54 2.22
C GLN A 332 5.36 -5.67 2.60
N GLU A 333 5.03 -6.11 3.82
CA GLU A 333 3.63 -6.19 4.29
C GLU A 333 3.00 -4.80 4.43
N ALA A 334 3.75 -3.83 4.94
CA ALA A 334 3.30 -2.44 5.07
C ALA A 334 2.97 -1.85 3.69
N GLU A 335 3.81 -2.11 2.70
CA GLU A 335 3.64 -1.62 1.34
C GLU A 335 2.54 -2.37 0.57
N LEU A 336 2.37 -3.67 0.81
CA LEU A 336 1.22 -4.43 0.33
C LEU A 336 -0.09 -3.83 0.85
N LEU A 337 -0.16 -3.57 2.16
CA LEU A 337 -1.31 -2.91 2.79
C LEU A 337 -1.58 -1.55 2.14
N ARG A 338 -0.54 -0.76 1.89
CA ARG A 338 -0.66 0.53 1.21
C ARG A 338 -1.26 0.39 -0.19
N ALA A 339 -0.78 -0.55 -1.00
CA ALA A 339 -1.33 -0.79 -2.34
C ALA A 339 -2.80 -1.23 -2.31
N PHE A 340 -3.17 -2.13 -1.39
CA PHE A 340 -4.56 -2.54 -1.21
C PHE A 340 -5.46 -1.38 -0.73
N ALA A 341 -4.95 -0.53 0.16
CA ALA A 341 -5.66 0.64 0.63
C ALA A 341 -5.86 1.68 -0.50
N ASP A 342 -4.87 1.85 -1.39
CA ASP A 342 -4.97 2.67 -2.59
C ASP A 342 -6.03 2.14 -3.58
N MET A 343 -6.10 0.82 -3.76
CA MET A 343 -7.14 0.16 -4.56
C MET A 343 -8.54 0.37 -3.97
N LEU A 344 -8.65 0.48 -2.65
CA LEU A 344 -9.90 0.78 -1.92
C LEU A 344 -10.21 2.29 -1.81
N ASP A 345 -9.55 3.17 -2.57
CA ASP A 345 -9.73 4.64 -2.48
C ASP A 345 -9.49 5.18 -1.05
N CYS A 346 -8.61 4.55 -0.28
CA CYS A 346 -8.28 4.88 1.11
C CYS A 346 -6.75 4.96 1.29
N PRO A 347 -6.04 5.89 0.61
CA PRO A 347 -4.58 5.93 0.59
C PRO A 347 -3.99 6.10 2.00
N ILE A 348 -2.96 5.30 2.30
CA ILE A 348 -2.19 5.39 3.53
C ILE A 348 -0.83 6.01 3.19
N PRO A 349 -0.33 7.02 3.93
CA PRO A 349 1.01 7.55 3.68
C PRO A 349 2.09 6.51 3.99
N PRO A 350 3.33 6.69 3.47
CA PRO A 350 4.44 5.80 3.77
C PRO A 350 4.67 5.67 5.28
N PHE A 351 4.88 4.43 5.72
CA PHE A 351 5.18 4.12 7.11
C PHE A 351 6.59 4.57 7.45
N VAL A 352 6.74 5.22 8.60
CA VAL A 352 8.03 5.65 9.13
C VAL A 352 8.25 5.01 10.48
N GLN A 353 9.44 4.43 10.66
CA GLN A 353 9.83 3.91 11.96
C GLN A 353 9.85 5.08 12.95
N SER A 354 9.12 4.95 14.06
CA SER A 354 9.40 5.78 15.23
C SER A 354 10.69 5.22 15.83
N SER A 355 11.74 6.04 15.87
CA SER A 355 13.02 5.71 16.50
C SER A 355 12.90 5.67 18.01
#